data_AF-F9D501-F1
#
_entry.id   AF-F9D501-F1
#
_cell.length_a   1.000
_cell.length_b   1.000
_cell.length_c   1.000
_cell.angle_alpha   90.00
_cell.angle_beta   90.00
_cell.angle_gamma   90.00
#
_symmetry.space_group_name_H-M   'P 1'
#
loop_
_entity.id
_entity.type
_entity.pdbx_description
1 polymer ?
#
loop_
_entity_poly.entity_id
_entity_poly.type
_entity_poly.pdbx_seq_one_letter_code
_entity_poly.pdbx_strand_id
1 'polypeptide(L)'
;MEQNINPEKNMEERRREMEAEIAANEAADRAYRRRLVRNLIIIGVVIVTAIGGYLGLRPHDEPEVYYTDGSIDYAKQADKLRRTSGFKSVQEFRGGYAIVSDGKKYGIVDVKGTVVCPVKYEAIESNYSEHYPDLCEVRLAGKLGLVDKQGREVVKPIYDDIGPLNGSSMQVTLGKEQFYIDTEGNRVEL
;
A
#
# COMPACT_ATOMS: atom_id res chain seq x y z
N MET A 1 -74.20 -13.79 -31.41
CA MET A 1 -74.45 -12.41 -30.96
C MET A 1 -73.10 -11.82 -30.61
N GLU A 2 -72.67 -10.87 -31.42
CA GLU A 2 -71.34 -10.25 -31.40
C GLU A 2 -71.08 -9.57 -30.06
N GLN A 3 -69.88 -9.74 -29.50
CA GLN A 3 -69.46 -8.94 -28.35
C GLN A 3 -69.34 -7.49 -28.83
N ASN A 4 -70.29 -6.66 -28.40
CA ASN A 4 -70.31 -5.22 -28.68
C ASN A 4 -69.20 -4.55 -27.86
N ILE A 5 -67.98 -4.60 -28.40
CA ILE A 5 -66.82 -3.91 -27.86
C ILE A 5 -66.99 -2.44 -28.23
N ASN A 6 -67.50 -1.64 -27.30
CA ASN A 6 -67.62 -0.19 -27.46
C ASN A 6 -66.21 0.41 -27.69
N PRO A 7 -65.90 0.93 -28.89
CA PRO A 7 -64.57 1.39 -29.23
C PRO A 7 -64.14 2.63 -28.42
N GLU A 8 -65.08 3.45 -27.95
CA GLU A 8 -64.78 4.61 -27.10
C GLU A 8 -64.33 4.21 -25.69
N LYS A 9 -64.96 3.17 -25.12
CA LYS A 9 -64.59 2.64 -23.80
C LYS A 9 -63.18 2.04 -23.81
N ASN A 10 -62.82 1.39 -24.93
CA ASN A 10 -61.47 0.89 -25.18
C ASN A 10 -60.45 2.03 -25.38
N MET A 11 -60.83 3.13 -26.04
CA MET A 11 -59.95 4.29 -26.21
C MET A 11 -59.68 5.04 -24.90
N GLU A 12 -60.68 5.19 -24.02
CA GLU A 12 -60.48 5.79 -22.70
C GLU A 12 -59.60 4.92 -21.79
N GLU A 13 -59.78 3.60 -21.81
CA GLU A 13 -58.94 2.64 -21.09
C GLU A 13 -57.48 2.73 -21.58
N ARG A 14 -57.26 2.70 -22.90
CA ARG A 14 -55.92 2.87 -23.51
C ARG A 14 -55.29 4.22 -23.18
N ARG A 15 -56.09 5.29 -23.08
CA ARG A 15 -55.61 6.61 -22.68
C ARG A 15 -55.18 6.63 -21.22
N ARG A 16 -55.94 6.01 -20.31
CA ARG A 16 -55.58 5.89 -18.88
C ARG A 16 -54.34 5.03 -18.68
N GLU A 17 -54.20 3.95 -19.42
CA GLU A 17 -53.00 3.10 -19.42
C GLU A 17 -51.78 3.90 -19.89
N MET A 18 -51.91 4.63 -21.01
CA MET A 18 -50.85 5.49 -21.53
C MET A 18 -50.47 6.62 -20.55
N GLU A 19 -51.45 7.27 -19.92
CA GLU A 19 -51.21 8.32 -18.90
C GLU A 19 -50.53 7.74 -17.65
N ALA A 20 -50.93 6.53 -17.21
CA ALA A 20 -50.29 5.84 -16.09
C ALA A 20 -48.85 5.41 -16.42
N GLU A 21 -48.59 4.95 -17.65
CA GLU A 21 -47.26 4.61 -18.13
C GLU A 21 -46.34 5.84 -18.20
N ILE A 22 -46.85 6.97 -18.71
CA ILE A 22 -46.12 8.25 -18.71
C ILE A 22 -45.80 8.68 -17.28
N ALA A 23 -46.76 8.64 -16.36
CA ALA A 23 -46.56 9.03 -14.96
C ALA A 23 -45.56 8.11 -14.24
N ALA A 24 -45.58 6.80 -14.54
CA ALA A 24 -44.62 5.83 -14.02
C ALA A 24 -43.21 6.09 -14.56
N ASN A 25 -43.07 6.36 -15.86
CA ASN A 25 -41.80 6.71 -16.50
C ASN A 25 -41.22 8.03 -15.94
N GLU A 26 -42.05 9.06 -15.76
CA GLU A 26 -41.62 10.31 -15.12
C GLU A 26 -41.21 10.11 -13.66
N ALA A 27 -41.92 9.27 -12.90
CA ALA A 27 -41.57 8.96 -11.52
C ALA A 27 -40.25 8.18 -11.41
N ALA A 28 -40.03 7.22 -12.33
CA ALA A 28 -38.78 6.50 -12.46
C ALA A 28 -37.62 7.45 -12.80
N ASP A 29 -37.83 8.37 -13.74
CA ASP A 29 -36.87 9.41 -14.11
C ASP A 29 -36.55 10.34 -12.93
N ARG A 30 -37.56 10.80 -12.19
CA ARG A 30 -37.35 11.63 -10.98
C ARG A 30 -36.56 10.87 -9.92
N ALA A 31 -36.84 9.58 -9.71
CA ALA A 31 -36.11 8.74 -8.77
C ALA A 31 -34.66 8.50 -9.22
N TYR A 32 -34.44 8.27 -10.51
CA TYR A 32 -33.12 8.13 -11.12
C TYR A 32 -32.29 9.42 -10.96
N ARG A 33 -32.85 10.57 -11.30
CA ARG A 33 -32.20 11.88 -11.14
C ARG A 33 -31.85 12.17 -9.67
N ARG A 34 -32.75 11.86 -8.72
CA ARG A 34 -32.46 11.98 -7.28
C ARG A 34 -31.30 11.08 -6.84
N ARG A 35 -31.25 9.83 -7.30
CA ARG A 35 -30.13 8.91 -7.02
C ARG A 35 -28.83 9.41 -7.63
N LEU A 36 -28.87 9.93 -8.86
CA LEU A 36 -27.71 10.47 -9.57
C LEU A 36 -27.15 11.70 -8.86
N VAL A 37 -27.99 12.69 -8.51
CA VAL A 37 -27.58 13.89 -7.75
C VAL A 37 -27.02 13.51 -6.38
N ARG A 38 -27.67 12.56 -5.65
CA ARG A 38 -27.15 12.05 -4.38
C ARG A 38 -25.78 11.40 -4.54
N ASN A 39 -25.60 10.56 -5.56
CA ASN A 39 -24.32 9.91 -5.82
C ASN A 39 -23.25 10.93 -6.22
N LEU A 40 -23.58 11.96 -7.02
CA LEU A 40 -22.69 13.06 -7.35
C LEU A 40 -22.28 13.88 -6.10
N ILE A 41 -23.21 14.12 -5.17
CA ILE A 41 -22.90 14.74 -3.87
C ILE A 41 -21.95 13.86 -3.05
N ILE A 42 -22.22 12.54 -2.96
CA ILE A 42 -21.35 11.60 -2.24
C ILE A 42 -19.95 11.55 -2.88
N ILE A 43 -19.86 11.50 -4.21
CA ILE A 43 -18.58 11.55 -4.95
C ILE A 43 -17.87 12.87 -4.67
N GLY A 44 -18.58 14.00 -4.69
CA GLY A 44 -18.04 15.31 -4.33
C GLY A 44 -17.51 15.35 -2.90
N VAL A 45 -18.23 14.78 -1.92
CA VAL A 45 -17.78 14.66 -0.52
C VAL A 45 -16.56 13.75 -0.42
N VAL A 46 -16.54 12.59 -1.09
CA VAL A 46 -15.38 11.68 -1.12
C VAL A 46 -14.17 12.37 -1.74
N ILE A 47 -14.34 13.09 -2.85
CA ILE A 47 -13.30 13.89 -3.50
C ILE A 47 -12.83 15.01 -2.57
N VAL A 48 -13.71 15.74 -1.88
CA VAL A 48 -13.30 16.78 -0.92
C VAL A 48 -12.59 16.18 0.29
N THR A 49 -12.95 14.99 0.76
CA THR A 49 -12.22 14.29 1.83
C THR A 49 -10.88 13.71 1.35
N ALA A 50 -10.82 13.20 0.12
CA ALA A 50 -9.59 12.68 -0.48
C ALA A 50 -8.63 13.83 -0.82
N ILE A 51 -9.14 14.90 -1.45
CA ILE A 51 -8.41 16.13 -1.76
C ILE A 51 -8.06 16.88 -0.49
N GLY A 52 -8.95 17.00 0.50
CA GLY A 52 -8.63 17.62 1.79
C GLY A 52 -7.60 16.83 2.59
N GLY A 53 -7.63 15.50 2.50
CA GLY A 53 -6.54 14.63 2.96
C GLY A 53 -5.26 14.79 2.14
N TYR A 54 -5.37 15.13 0.86
CA TYR A 54 -4.26 15.33 -0.08
C TYR A 54 -3.68 16.76 -0.08
N LEU A 55 -4.45 17.79 0.33
CA LEU A 55 -4.08 19.22 0.40
C LEU A 55 -3.77 19.70 1.83
N GLY A 56 -3.88 18.82 2.85
CA GLY A 56 -3.23 19.06 4.14
C GLY A 56 -3.74 20.27 4.94
N LEU A 57 -5.05 20.55 4.97
CA LEU A 57 -5.59 21.41 6.04
C LEU A 57 -5.86 20.57 7.29
N ARG A 58 -4.77 20.14 7.93
CA ARG A 58 -4.70 19.75 9.35
C ARG A 58 -3.49 20.47 9.96
N PRO A 59 -3.67 21.42 10.89
CA PRO A 59 -2.54 21.91 11.67
C PRO A 59 -2.18 20.87 12.74
N HIS A 60 -0.90 20.45 12.76
CA HIS A 60 -0.22 19.61 13.75
C HIS A 60 -0.58 18.10 13.79
N ASP A 61 0.08 17.30 12.92
CA ASP A 61 0.31 15.86 13.13
C ASP A 61 1.43 15.32 12.19
N GLU A 62 2.42 16.15 11.80
CA GLU A 62 3.65 15.55 11.29
C GLU A 62 4.37 14.89 12.49
N PRO A 63 4.77 13.61 12.40
CA PRO A 63 5.45 12.96 13.51
C PRO A 63 6.74 13.74 13.79
N GLU A 64 6.80 14.40 14.95
CA GLU A 64 7.99 15.14 15.38
C GLU A 64 9.21 14.23 15.28
N VAL A 65 10.14 14.61 14.41
CA VAL A 65 11.49 14.03 14.35
C VAL A 65 12.31 14.83 15.34
N TYR A 66 12.94 14.15 16.30
CA TYR A 66 13.81 14.85 17.25
C TYR A 66 15.11 15.23 16.58
N TYR A 67 15.51 16.49 16.74
CA TYR A 67 16.81 16.99 16.30
C TYR A 67 17.64 17.43 17.50
N THR A 68 18.91 17.04 17.52
CA THR A 68 19.93 17.53 18.45
C THR A 68 21.10 18.05 17.61
N ASP A 69 21.51 19.30 17.84
CA ASP A 69 22.61 19.97 17.12
C ASP A 69 22.48 19.94 15.59
N GLY A 70 21.26 20.06 15.06
CA GLY A 70 20.99 20.08 13.63
C GLY A 70 20.99 18.71 12.94
N SER A 71 21.14 17.63 13.71
CA SER A 71 21.06 16.24 13.23
C SER A 71 19.93 15.48 13.92
N ILE A 72 19.44 14.39 13.31
CA ILE A 72 18.37 13.58 13.92
C ILE A 72 18.91 12.86 15.16
N ASP A 73 18.19 12.99 16.28
CA ASP A 73 18.45 12.25 17.50
C ASP A 73 17.84 10.83 17.37
N TYR A 74 18.62 9.94 16.75
CA TYR A 74 18.22 8.57 16.48
C TYR A 74 17.85 7.77 17.73
N ALA A 75 18.49 8.05 18.87
CA ALA A 75 18.18 7.40 20.13
C ALA A 75 16.78 7.81 20.62
N LYS A 76 16.50 9.12 20.70
CA LYS A 76 15.17 9.60 21.08
C LYS A 76 14.09 9.16 20.10
N GLN A 77 14.40 9.13 18.81
CA GLN A 77 13.45 8.70 17.79
C GLN A 77 13.08 7.22 17.94
N ALA A 78 14.07 6.36 18.16
CA ALA A 78 13.83 4.95 18.44
C ALA A 78 13.01 4.76 19.72
N ASP A 79 13.33 5.49 20.80
CA ASP A 79 12.60 5.42 22.07
C ASP A 79 11.15 5.87 21.95
N LYS A 80 10.87 6.92 21.17
CA LYS A 80 9.49 7.34 20.87
C LYS A 80 8.74 6.20 20.18
N LEU A 81 9.31 5.63 19.11
CA LEU A 81 8.65 4.53 18.39
C LEU A 81 8.41 3.32 19.29
N ARG A 82 9.36 2.93 20.15
CA ARG A 82 9.16 1.82 21.12
C ARG A 82 7.93 2.03 22.01
N ARG A 83 7.59 3.27 22.34
CA ARG A 83 6.47 3.62 23.23
C ARG A 83 5.14 3.82 22.50
N THR A 84 5.15 4.20 21.22
CA THR A 84 3.93 4.66 20.52
C THR A 84 3.48 3.78 19.35
N SER A 85 4.37 3.00 18.74
CA SER A 85 4.11 2.33 17.45
C SER A 85 3.50 0.92 17.54
N GLY A 86 3.43 0.34 18.75
CA GLY A 86 2.91 -1.02 18.97
C GLY A 86 3.87 -2.16 18.57
N PHE A 87 5.02 -1.87 17.98
CA PHE A 87 6.07 -2.87 17.75
C PHE A 87 6.60 -3.43 19.07
N LYS A 88 6.95 -4.72 19.08
CA LYS A 88 7.59 -5.38 20.23
C LYS A 88 9.04 -4.97 20.39
N SER A 89 9.73 -4.67 19.29
CA SER A 89 11.07 -4.09 19.31
C SER A 89 11.27 -3.10 18.16
N VAL A 90 12.12 -2.11 18.41
CA VAL A 90 12.60 -1.12 17.45
C VAL A 90 14.10 -1.02 17.67
N GLN A 91 14.89 -1.33 16.66
CA GLN A 91 16.34 -1.14 16.68
C GLN A 91 16.70 0.35 16.58
N GLU A 92 17.96 0.69 16.83
CA GLU A 92 18.42 2.05 16.61
C GLU A 92 18.31 2.44 15.13
N PHE A 93 18.03 3.71 14.88
CA PHE A 93 18.06 4.23 13.53
C PHE A 93 19.48 4.24 12.98
N ARG A 94 19.63 3.78 11.74
CA ARG A 94 20.86 3.84 10.94
C ARG A 94 20.50 4.25 9.52
N GLY A 95 21.25 5.19 8.94
CA GLY A 95 20.99 5.63 7.56
C GLY A 95 19.56 6.15 7.28
N GLY A 96 18.84 6.61 8.31
CA GLY A 96 17.47 7.12 8.18
C GLY A 96 16.36 6.06 8.25
N TYR A 97 16.66 4.82 8.62
CA TYR A 97 15.68 3.76 8.82
C TYR A 97 15.95 2.97 10.11
N ALA A 98 14.95 2.23 10.59
CA ALA A 98 15.09 1.31 11.72
C ALA A 98 14.41 -0.02 11.41
N ILE A 99 14.99 -1.11 11.92
CA ILE A 99 14.36 -2.43 11.87
C ILE A 99 13.40 -2.55 13.05
N VAL A 100 12.18 -3.01 12.77
CA VAL A 100 11.11 -3.21 13.76
C VAL A 100 10.63 -4.65 13.76
N SER A 101 10.06 -5.10 14.88
CA SER A 101 9.49 -6.44 15.00
C SER A 101 8.15 -6.45 15.74
N ASP A 102 7.26 -7.35 15.33
CA ASP A 102 6.04 -7.71 16.07
C ASP A 102 6.26 -8.83 17.11
N GLY A 103 7.52 -9.27 17.28
CA GLY A 103 7.95 -10.36 18.14
C GLY A 103 8.14 -11.70 17.41
N LYS A 104 7.76 -11.81 16.13
CA LYS A 104 7.94 -13.02 15.30
C LYS A 104 8.55 -12.72 13.95
N LYS A 105 8.19 -11.58 13.37
CA LYS A 105 8.61 -11.13 12.04
C LYS A 105 9.22 -9.74 12.14
N TYR A 106 9.89 -9.34 11.07
CA TYR A 106 10.66 -8.11 10.98
C TYR A 106 10.24 -7.31 9.75
N GLY A 107 10.31 -5.99 9.89
CA GLY A 107 10.09 -5.01 8.84
C GLY A 107 11.00 -3.80 9.04
N ILE A 108 10.85 -2.79 8.19
CA ILE A 108 11.65 -1.56 8.21
C ILE A 108 10.72 -0.36 8.25
N VAL A 109 11.07 0.61 9.09
CA VAL A 109 10.40 1.91 9.16
C VAL A 109 11.36 3.04 8.81
N ASP A 110 10.82 4.12 8.24
CA ASP A 110 11.55 5.38 8.09
C ASP A 110 11.66 6.13 9.45
N VAL A 111 12.37 7.26 9.46
CA VAL A 111 12.50 8.13 10.66
C VAL A 111 11.17 8.61 11.23
N LYS A 112 10.11 8.66 10.42
CA LYS A 112 8.77 9.07 10.86
C LYS A 112 8.00 7.90 11.49
N GLY A 113 8.52 6.68 11.42
CA GLY A 113 7.85 5.46 11.85
C GLY A 113 6.93 4.86 10.80
N THR A 114 6.96 5.38 9.56
CA THR A 114 6.19 4.83 8.44
C THR A 114 6.80 3.50 8.05
N VAL A 115 5.98 2.46 7.96
CA VAL A 115 6.43 1.14 7.47
C VAL A 115 6.77 1.25 5.99
N VAL A 116 8.07 1.22 5.67
CA VAL A 116 8.58 1.21 4.29
C VAL A 116 8.80 -0.22 3.79
N CYS A 117 9.09 -1.16 4.71
CA CYS A 117 9.18 -2.58 4.43
C CYS A 117 8.22 -3.35 5.36
N PRO A 118 7.22 -4.07 4.83
CA PRO A 118 6.23 -4.78 5.65
C PRO A 118 6.87 -5.74 6.67
N VAL A 119 6.23 -5.89 7.83
CA VAL A 119 6.64 -6.85 8.87
C VAL A 119 6.26 -8.26 8.43
N LYS A 120 7.08 -8.85 7.56
CA LYS A 120 6.84 -10.17 6.95
C LYS A 120 8.04 -11.12 7.02
N TYR A 121 9.24 -10.58 7.24
CA TYR A 121 10.48 -11.34 7.17
C TYR A 121 10.79 -12.07 8.47
N GLU A 122 11.44 -13.22 8.37
CA GLU A 122 11.94 -14.02 9.50
C GLU A 122 13.18 -13.42 10.13
N ALA A 123 13.98 -12.72 9.31
CA ALA A 123 15.15 -11.96 9.75
C ALA A 123 15.38 -10.81 8.77
N ILE A 124 15.94 -9.71 9.29
CA ILE A 124 16.49 -8.60 8.51
C ILE A 124 17.85 -8.25 9.14
N GLU A 125 18.91 -8.22 8.33
CA GLU A 125 20.27 -7.88 8.74
C GLU A 125 20.77 -6.68 7.94
N SER A 126 21.10 -5.58 8.64
CA SER A 126 21.47 -4.30 8.02
C SER A 126 22.96 -4.16 7.68
N ASN A 127 23.75 -5.22 7.88
CA ASN A 127 25.21 -5.24 7.73
C ASN A 127 25.67 -6.16 6.59
N TYR A 128 24.85 -6.25 5.53
CA TYR A 128 25.13 -7.09 4.37
C TYR A 128 26.51 -6.79 3.74
N SER A 129 26.87 -5.51 3.60
CA SER A 129 28.17 -5.10 3.09
C SER A 129 28.56 -3.71 3.59
N GLU A 130 29.85 -3.54 3.94
CA GLU A 130 30.42 -2.23 4.26
C GLU A 130 30.37 -1.25 3.08
N HIS A 131 30.42 -1.78 1.84
CA HIS A 131 30.37 -0.98 0.62
C HIS A 131 28.94 -0.63 0.18
N TYR A 132 27.94 -1.34 0.70
CA TYR A 132 26.52 -1.13 0.37
C TYR A 132 25.68 -0.98 1.64
N PRO A 133 25.89 0.10 2.42
CA PRO A 133 25.24 0.30 3.73
C PRO A 133 23.72 0.51 3.65
N ASP A 134 23.19 0.74 2.44
CA ASP A 134 21.77 0.91 2.16
C ASP A 134 21.06 -0.42 1.84
N LEU A 135 21.78 -1.54 1.77
CA LEU A 135 21.22 -2.87 1.53
C LEU A 135 21.11 -3.68 2.82
N CYS A 136 19.96 -4.31 3.00
CA CYS A 136 19.71 -5.26 4.08
C CYS A 136 19.47 -6.65 3.49
N GLU A 137 20.08 -7.68 4.10
CA GLU A 137 19.71 -9.06 3.82
C GLU A 137 18.40 -9.39 4.53
N VAL A 138 17.51 -10.09 3.84
CA VAL A 138 16.22 -10.51 4.38
C VAL A 138 16.01 -12.01 4.21
N ARG A 139 15.33 -12.61 5.20
CA ARG A 139 14.95 -14.02 5.16
C ARG A 139 13.44 -14.17 5.11
N LEU A 140 12.93 -14.90 4.13
CA LEU A 140 11.50 -15.21 4.00
C LEU A 140 11.32 -16.68 3.64
N ALA A 141 10.57 -17.43 4.46
CA ALA A 141 10.34 -18.86 4.26
C ALA A 141 11.65 -19.65 4.08
N GLY A 142 12.67 -19.32 4.87
CA GLY A 142 14.01 -19.94 4.79
C GLY A 142 14.87 -19.52 3.59
N LYS A 143 14.41 -18.63 2.72
CA LYS A 143 15.18 -18.12 1.56
C LYS A 143 15.71 -16.72 1.81
N LEU A 144 16.87 -16.42 1.24
CA LEU A 144 17.57 -15.14 1.31
C LEU A 144 17.27 -14.26 0.11
N GLY A 145 17.17 -12.96 0.38
CA GLY A 145 17.02 -11.87 -0.58
C GLY A 145 17.67 -10.59 -0.05
N LEU A 146 17.62 -9.53 -0.84
CA LEU A 146 18.13 -8.20 -0.47
C LEU A 146 17.03 -7.16 -0.65
N VAL A 147 16.88 -6.27 0.33
CA VAL A 147 16.03 -5.08 0.23
C VAL A 147 16.86 -3.83 0.43
N ASP A 148 16.45 -2.72 -0.19
CA ASP A 148 17.00 -1.42 0.13
C ASP A 148 16.35 -0.78 1.36
N LYS A 149 16.85 0.38 1.79
CA LYS A 149 16.30 1.16 2.92
C LYS A 149 14.85 1.65 2.73
N GLN A 150 14.34 1.64 1.49
CA GLN A 150 12.93 1.90 1.19
C GLN A 150 12.08 0.62 1.23
N GLY A 151 12.65 -0.53 1.56
CA GLY A 151 11.98 -1.81 1.59
C GLY A 151 11.72 -2.42 0.23
N ARG A 152 12.31 -1.88 -0.85
CA ARG A 152 12.19 -2.45 -2.19
C ARG A 152 13.07 -3.69 -2.29
N GLU A 153 12.52 -4.79 -2.77
CA GLU A 153 13.27 -6.02 -3.04
C GLU A 153 14.21 -5.78 -4.22
N VAL A 154 15.50 -5.66 -3.93
CA VAL A 154 16.59 -5.60 -4.92
C VAL A 154 16.86 -7.01 -5.44
N VAL A 155 16.90 -7.98 -4.53
CA VAL A 155 16.99 -9.41 -4.84
C VAL A 155 15.85 -10.12 -4.12
N LYS A 156 15.00 -10.83 -4.87
CA LYS A 156 13.86 -11.55 -4.28
C LYS A 156 14.35 -12.63 -3.32
N PRO A 157 13.62 -12.89 -2.20
CA PRO A 157 13.98 -13.90 -1.23
C PRO A 157 13.64 -15.31 -1.73
N ILE A 158 14.42 -15.80 -2.70
CA ILE A 158 14.23 -17.12 -3.33
C ILE A 158 15.50 -18.00 -3.27
N TYR A 159 16.63 -17.41 -2.88
CA TYR A 159 17.93 -18.08 -2.88
C TYR A 159 18.19 -18.79 -1.54
N ASP A 160 18.92 -19.90 -1.58
CA ASP A 160 19.38 -20.59 -0.39
C ASP A 160 20.55 -19.86 0.27
N ASP A 161 21.35 -19.15 -0.53
CA ASP A 161 22.50 -18.37 -0.09
C ASP A 161 22.75 -17.19 -1.04
N ILE A 162 23.25 -16.06 -0.51
CA ILE A 162 23.66 -14.88 -1.27
C ILE A 162 25.06 -14.47 -0.80
N GLY A 163 26.03 -14.57 -1.71
CA GLY A 163 27.39 -14.10 -1.49
C GLY A 163 27.51 -12.58 -1.61
N PRO A 164 28.69 -12.01 -1.29
CA PRO A 164 28.90 -10.56 -1.33
C PRO A 164 28.70 -9.98 -2.74
N LEU A 165 28.17 -8.77 -2.79
CA LEU A 165 28.10 -7.97 -4.02
C LEU A 165 29.50 -7.44 -4.39
N ASN A 166 30.03 -7.92 -5.51
CA ASN A 166 31.32 -7.52 -6.07
C ASN A 166 31.10 -6.77 -7.38
N GLY A 167 31.31 -5.45 -7.35
CA GLY A 167 31.05 -4.58 -8.50
C GLY A 167 29.55 -4.51 -8.81
N SER A 168 29.13 -5.20 -9.87
CA SER A 168 27.73 -5.27 -10.30
C SER A 168 27.14 -6.68 -10.23
N SER A 169 27.82 -7.65 -9.62
CA SER A 169 27.34 -9.03 -9.54
C SER A 169 27.57 -9.68 -8.18
N MET A 170 26.74 -10.66 -7.84
CA MET A 170 26.86 -11.49 -6.64
C MET A 170 26.64 -12.96 -6.99
N GLN A 171 27.34 -13.86 -6.30
CA GLN A 171 27.09 -15.29 -6.41
C GLN A 171 25.87 -15.66 -5.56
N VAL A 172 24.98 -16.48 -6.09
CA VAL A 172 23.82 -17.00 -5.37
C VAL A 172 23.73 -18.51 -5.48
N THR A 173 23.13 -19.13 -4.47
CA THR A 173 22.82 -20.57 -4.48
C THR A 173 21.32 -20.77 -4.59
N LEU A 174 20.89 -21.62 -5.53
CA LEU A 174 19.50 -22.06 -5.66
C LEU A 174 19.47 -23.60 -5.78
N GLY A 175 19.11 -24.26 -4.69
CA GLY A 175 19.17 -25.71 -4.57
C GLY A 175 20.61 -26.22 -4.68
N LYS A 176 20.92 -26.92 -5.78
CA LYS A 176 22.27 -27.44 -6.06
C LYS A 176 23.05 -26.57 -7.04
N GLU A 177 22.42 -25.54 -7.60
CA GLU A 177 23.04 -24.67 -8.58
C GLU A 177 23.65 -23.45 -7.90
N GLN A 178 24.80 -23.04 -8.41
CA GLN A 178 25.45 -21.77 -8.09
C GLN A 178 25.68 -20.99 -9.37
N PHE A 179 25.34 -19.71 -9.35
CA PHE A 179 25.52 -18.81 -10.49
C PHE A 179 25.61 -17.36 -10.01
N TYR A 180 25.95 -16.47 -10.93
CA TYR A 180 26.03 -15.04 -10.63
C TYR A 180 24.76 -14.34 -11.10
N ILE A 181 24.31 -13.37 -10.32
CA ILE A 181 23.26 -12.42 -10.71
C ILE A 181 23.76 -11.00 -10.61
N ASP A 182 23.20 -10.10 -11.40
CA ASP A 182 23.36 -8.66 -11.23
C ASP A 182 22.48 -8.10 -10.10
N THR A 183 22.57 -6.79 -9.85
CA THR A 183 21.76 -6.10 -8.84
C THR A 183 20.26 -6.01 -9.16
N GLU A 184 19.85 -6.39 -10.37
CA GLU A 184 18.44 -6.50 -10.78
C GLU A 184 17.92 -7.94 -10.63
N GLY A 185 18.81 -8.88 -10.31
CA GLY A 185 18.52 -10.31 -10.17
C GLY A 185 18.62 -11.10 -11.48
N ASN A 186 19.16 -10.51 -12.55
CA ASN A 186 19.36 -11.21 -13.81
C ASN A 186 20.62 -12.07 -13.74
N ARG A 187 20.57 -13.30 -14.26
CA ARG A 187 21.75 -14.16 -14.34
C ARG A 187 22.80 -13.54 -15.27
N VAL A 188 24.04 -13.51 -14.81
CA VAL A 188 25.18 -13.05 -15.60
C VAL A 188 26.19 -14.18 -15.80
N GLU A 189 26.79 -14.23 -16.99
CA GLU A 189 27.93 -15.09 -17.29
C GLU A 189 29.21 -14.26 -17.10
N LEU A 190 30.21 -14.85 -16.43
CA LEU A 190 31.53 -14.24 -16.22
C LEU A 190 32.48 -14.58 -17.36
#